data_AF-A0A899G8K1-F1
#
_entry.id   AF-A0A899G8K1-F1
#
_cell.length_a   1.000
_cell.length_b   1.000
_cell.length_c   1.000
_cell.angle_alpha   90.00
_cell.angle_beta   90.00
_cell.angle_gamma   90.00
#
_symmetry.space_group_name_H-M   'P 1'
#
loop_
_entity.id
_entity.type
_entity.pdbx_description
1 polymer ?
#
loop_
_entity_poly.entity_id
_entity_poly.type
_entity_poly.pdbx_seq_one_letter_code
_entity_poly.pdbx_strand_id
1 'polypeptide(L)'
;MKCQIFILSIFVFAGAVLGYFHVFDSFFQKNKDKQELFDKDWLREKFQSASCSDQKYLCSDTLQCVNHPANCPCPFPTSQARCSLGNGGYICVSLSEENDPCQIVEQYRLGYLI
;
A
#
# COMPACT_ATOMS: atom_id res chain seq x y z
N MET A 1 -49.59 -43.51 0.20
CA MET A 1 -48.77 -43.04 1.34
C MET A 1 -47.32 -42.70 0.96
N LYS A 2 -46.69 -43.35 -0.03
CA LYS A 2 -45.30 -43.05 -0.45
C LYS A 2 -45.09 -41.68 -1.11
N CYS A 3 -46.08 -41.18 -1.87
CA CYS A 3 -45.98 -39.88 -2.56
C CYS A 3 -46.00 -38.68 -1.60
N GLN A 4 -46.79 -38.75 -0.51
CA GLN A 4 -46.85 -37.68 0.49
C GLN A 4 -45.54 -37.53 1.28
N ILE A 5 -44.82 -38.62 1.53
CA ILE A 5 -43.52 -38.60 2.21
C ILE A 5 -42.46 -37.92 1.33
N PHE A 6 -42.48 -38.16 0.01
CA PHE A 6 -41.56 -37.51 -0.92
C PHE A 6 -41.78 -36.00 -1.01
N ILE A 7 -43.04 -35.54 -1.05
CA ILE A 7 -43.37 -34.11 -1.11
C ILE A 7 -42.94 -33.38 0.18
N LEU A 8 -43.16 -33.98 1.34
CA LEU A 8 -42.73 -33.41 2.62
C LEU A 8 -41.19 -33.34 2.73
N SER A 9 -40.48 -34.36 2.24
CA SER A 9 -39.01 -34.39 2.21
C SER A 9 -38.43 -33.26 1.35
N ILE A 10 -39.00 -33.03 0.16
CA ILE A 10 -38.58 -31.96 -0.76
C ILE A 10 -38.84 -30.58 -0.14
N PHE A 11 -39.98 -30.40 0.53
CA PHE A 11 -40.33 -29.12 1.16
C PHE A 11 -39.39 -28.77 2.32
N VAL A 12 -39.00 -29.76 3.13
CA VAL A 12 -38.02 -29.59 4.21
C VAL A 12 -36.62 -29.26 3.67
N PHE A 13 -36.19 -29.93 2.61
CA PHE A 13 -34.88 -29.64 1.99
C PHE A 13 -34.83 -28.26 1.31
N ALA A 14 -35.91 -27.83 0.65
CA ALA A 14 -35.96 -26.51 0.01
C ALA A 14 -35.88 -25.35 1.02
N GLY A 15 -36.52 -25.49 2.19
CA GLY A 15 -36.45 -24.48 3.25
C GLY A 15 -35.05 -24.33 3.86
N ALA A 16 -34.28 -25.42 3.95
CA ALA A 16 -32.93 -25.39 4.49
C ALA A 16 -31.96 -24.60 3.60
N VAL A 17 -32.03 -24.79 2.27
CA VAL A 17 -31.12 -24.13 1.32
C VAL A 17 -31.25 -22.60 1.36
N LEU A 18 -32.48 -22.07 1.47
CA LEU A 18 -32.73 -20.62 1.51
C LEU A 18 -32.13 -19.93 2.75
N GLY A 19 -32.06 -20.63 3.89
CA GLY A 19 -31.50 -20.07 5.14
C GLY A 19 -29.97 -19.90 5.12
N TYR A 20 -29.25 -20.81 4.45
CA TYR A 20 -27.78 -20.75 4.38
C TYR A 20 -27.28 -19.57 3.54
N PHE A 21 -27.95 -19.24 2.43
CA PHE A 21 -27.56 -18.13 1.57
C PHE A 21 -27.65 -16.77 2.28
N HIS A 22 -28.68 -16.54 3.09
CA HIS A 22 -28.90 -15.26 3.76
C HIS A 22 -27.89 -14.97 4.90
N VAL A 23 -27.45 -16.02 5.61
CA VAL A 23 -26.42 -15.91 6.65
C VAL A 23 -25.05 -15.64 6.04
N PHE A 24 -24.75 -16.22 4.87
CA PHE A 24 -23.50 -15.98 4.15
C PHE A 24 -23.40 -14.51 3.70
N ASP A 25 -24.44 -13.95 3.07
CA ASP A 25 -24.43 -12.54 2.64
C ASP A 25 -24.24 -11.57 3.82
N SER A 26 -24.88 -11.84 4.96
CA SER A 26 -24.75 -11.02 6.19
C SER A 26 -23.33 -11.03 6.75
N PHE A 27 -22.58 -12.13 6.56
CA PHE A 27 -21.18 -12.23 6.99
C PHE A 27 -20.21 -11.53 6.01
N PHE A 28 -20.48 -11.61 4.70
CA PHE A 28 -19.65 -10.96 3.68
C PHE A 28 -19.83 -9.44 3.64
N GLN A 29 -21.03 -8.92 3.90
CA GLN A 29 -21.24 -7.46 3.99
C GLN A 29 -20.41 -6.81 5.10
N LYS A 30 -20.27 -7.46 6.25
CA LYS A 30 -19.56 -6.89 7.41
C LYS A 30 -18.04 -6.77 7.23
N ASN A 31 -17.47 -7.46 6.24
CA ASN A 31 -16.03 -7.43 5.96
C ASN A 31 -15.63 -6.53 4.78
N LYS A 32 -16.59 -5.92 4.06
CA LYS A 32 -16.27 -5.01 2.94
C LYS A 32 -15.73 -3.64 3.38
N ASP A 33 -15.94 -3.25 4.64
CA ASP A 33 -15.48 -1.96 5.17
C ASP A 33 -14.02 -1.99 5.68
N LYS A 34 -13.35 -3.15 5.61
CA LYS A 34 -11.95 -3.31 6.06
C LYS A 34 -10.94 -3.51 4.93
N GLN A 35 -11.29 -3.07 3.73
CA GLN A 35 -10.25 -2.75 2.75
C GLN A 35 -9.73 -1.36 3.12
N GLU A 36 -8.72 -1.31 4.01
CA GLU A 36 -7.86 -0.13 4.23
C GLU A 36 -7.15 0.20 2.92
N LEU A 37 -7.92 0.77 1.99
CA LEU A 37 -7.40 1.64 0.97
C LEU A 37 -6.81 2.80 1.76
N PHE A 38 -5.48 2.84 1.96
CA PHE A 38 -4.76 3.93 2.62
C PHE A 38 -5.50 5.24 2.38
N ASP A 39 -6.22 5.69 3.41
CA ASP A 39 -7.25 6.71 3.21
C ASP A 39 -6.53 7.97 2.75
N LYS A 40 -6.79 8.39 1.51
CA LYS A 40 -6.15 9.57 0.92
C LYS A 40 -6.40 10.79 1.80
N ASP A 41 -7.52 10.77 2.52
CA ASP A 41 -7.91 11.81 3.45
C ASP A 41 -7.01 11.82 4.70
N TRP A 42 -6.68 10.65 5.28
CA TRP A 42 -5.68 10.56 6.36
C TRP A 42 -4.31 11.08 5.95
N LEU A 43 -3.85 10.70 4.75
CA LEU A 43 -2.54 11.16 4.25
C LEU A 43 -2.57 12.69 4.06
N ARG A 44 -3.63 13.22 3.45
CA ARG A 44 -3.80 14.66 3.22
C ARG A 44 -3.86 15.44 4.54
N GLU A 45 -4.57 14.94 5.55
CA GLU A 45 -4.64 15.57 6.88
C GLU A 45 -3.26 15.60 7.55
N LYS A 46 -2.50 14.51 7.45
CA LYS A 46 -1.14 14.42 7.99
C LYS A 46 -0.16 15.37 7.29
N PHE A 47 -0.30 15.53 5.98
CA PHE A 47 0.47 16.51 5.20
C PHE A 47 0.12 17.96 5.57
N GLN A 48 -1.17 18.26 5.77
CA GLN A 48 -1.63 19.60 6.13
C GLN A 48 -1.23 19.99 7.56
N SER A 49 -1.18 19.02 8.47
CA SER A 49 -0.74 19.24 9.85
C SER A 49 0.78 19.33 9.99
N ALA A 50 1.55 18.72 9.09
CA ALA A 50 3.00 18.82 9.06
C ALA A 50 3.44 20.20 8.53
N SER A 51 3.79 21.11 9.43
CA SER A 51 4.38 22.40 9.09
C SER A 51 5.78 22.51 9.69
N CYS A 52 6.77 22.78 8.83
CA CYS A 52 8.17 22.91 9.24
C CYS A 52 8.43 24.34 9.72
N SER A 53 8.70 24.53 11.01
CA SER A 53 8.96 25.87 11.59
C SER A 53 10.38 26.39 11.28
N ASP A 54 11.41 25.55 11.47
CA ASP A 54 12.82 25.95 11.32
C ASP A 54 13.45 25.55 9.98
N GLN A 55 12.87 24.55 9.33
CA GLN A 55 13.39 23.92 8.11
C GLN A 55 12.50 24.29 6.94
N LYS A 56 13.09 24.75 5.83
CA LYS A 56 12.33 25.34 4.71
C LYS A 56 11.59 24.34 3.84
N TYR A 57 11.89 23.04 3.94
CA TYR A 57 11.38 22.04 3.01
C TYR A 57 10.80 20.82 3.73
N LEU A 58 9.57 20.44 3.37
CA LEU A 58 8.91 19.22 3.82
C LEU A 58 9.08 18.13 2.75
N CYS A 59 9.68 17.01 3.10
CA CYS A 59 9.83 15.86 2.22
C CYS A 59 8.50 15.12 2.08
N SER A 60 7.97 14.99 0.86
CA SER A 60 6.68 14.33 0.63
C SER A 60 6.68 12.84 0.99
N ASP A 61 7.80 12.16 0.78
CA ASP A 61 7.84 10.71 0.99
C ASP A 61 7.95 10.33 2.46
N THR A 62 8.61 11.17 3.27
CA THR A 62 8.92 10.87 4.68
C THR A 62 8.22 11.79 5.67
N LEU A 63 7.59 12.87 5.21
CA LEU A 63 7.03 13.96 6.03
C LEU A 63 8.05 14.57 6.98
N GLN A 64 9.35 14.45 6.68
CA GLN A 64 10.41 15.06 7.46
C GLN A 64 10.76 16.44 6.92
N CYS A 65 11.07 17.32 7.85
CA CYS A 65 11.48 18.67 7.57
C CYS A 65 13.02 18.73 7.39
N VAL A 66 13.47 19.35 6.30
CA VAL A 66 14.90 19.48 5.94
C VAL A 66 15.20 20.87 5.37
N ASN A 67 16.49 21.23 5.30
CA ASN A 67 16.92 22.55 4.81
C ASN A 67 16.92 22.66 3.27
N HIS A 68 17.07 21.54 2.57
CA HIS A 68 17.13 21.49 1.11
C HIS A 68 16.46 20.20 0.61
N PRO A 69 15.76 20.22 -0.54
CA PRO A 69 15.14 19.03 -1.12
C PRO A 69 16.18 17.92 -1.38
N ALA A 70 17.40 18.31 -1.72
CA ALA A 70 18.54 17.42 -1.89
C ALA A 70 19.06 16.79 -0.59
N ASN A 71 18.40 16.96 0.55
CA ASN A 71 18.73 16.31 1.82
C ASN A 71 17.61 15.40 2.35
N CYS A 72 16.53 15.23 1.59
CA CYS A 72 15.45 14.34 2.00
C CYS A 72 15.94 12.89 2.12
N PRO A 73 15.69 12.23 3.27
CA PRO A 73 16.04 10.83 3.45
C PRO A 73 15.06 9.92 2.69
N CYS A 74 15.50 8.70 2.38
CA CYS A 74 14.63 7.68 1.82
C CYS A 74 13.68 7.12 2.89
N PRO A 75 12.45 6.71 2.53
CA PRO A 75 11.45 6.22 3.49
C PRO A 75 11.87 4.95 4.22
N PHE A 76 12.72 4.12 3.61
CA PHE A 76 13.21 2.88 4.19
C PHE A 76 14.74 2.87 4.24
N PRO A 77 15.38 3.55 5.20
CA PRO A 77 16.83 3.69 5.24
C PRO A 77 17.59 2.38 5.48
N THR A 78 16.90 1.33 5.95
CA THR A 78 17.49 0.01 6.21
C THR A 78 17.44 -0.93 5.01
N SER A 79 16.57 -0.68 4.04
CA SER A 79 16.40 -1.52 2.85
C SER A 79 16.57 -0.76 1.55
N GLN A 80 16.83 0.54 1.61
CA GLN A 80 17.05 1.40 0.46
C GLN A 80 18.32 2.23 0.63
N ALA A 81 19.10 2.31 -0.46
CA ALA A 81 20.18 3.26 -0.61
C ALA A 81 19.67 4.55 -1.26
N ARG A 82 20.25 5.66 -0.82
CA ARG A 82 20.01 6.99 -1.37
C ARG A 82 21.13 7.36 -2.33
N CYS A 83 20.81 7.47 -3.61
CA CYS A 83 21.78 7.76 -4.66
C CYS A 83 21.56 9.18 -5.20
N SER A 84 22.60 10.01 -5.22
CA SER A 84 22.51 11.34 -5.81
C SER A 84 22.61 11.26 -7.32
N LEU A 85 21.72 11.95 -8.04
CA LEU A 85 21.73 12.00 -9.50
C LEU A 85 22.64 13.08 -10.07
N GLY A 86 23.43 13.80 -9.24
CA GLY A 86 24.37 14.85 -9.69
C GLY A 86 23.74 16.14 -10.25
N ASN A 87 22.44 16.14 -10.55
CA ASN A 87 21.64 17.29 -10.97
C ASN A 87 20.95 17.98 -9.77
N GLY A 88 21.41 17.71 -8.55
CA GLY A 88 20.75 18.14 -7.31
C GLY A 88 19.55 17.28 -6.89
N GLY A 89 19.18 16.28 -7.70
CA GLY A 89 18.19 15.26 -7.36
C GLY A 89 18.78 14.06 -6.63
N TYR A 90 17.90 13.23 -6.07
CA TYR A 90 18.24 11.94 -5.51
C TYR A 90 17.19 10.89 -5.91
N ILE A 91 17.58 9.63 -5.86
CA ILE A 91 16.69 8.48 -6.03
C ILE A 91 16.92 7.48 -4.89
N CYS A 92 15.84 6.82 -4.49
CA CYS A 92 15.88 5.75 -3.50
C CYS A 92 15.79 4.41 -4.23
N VAL A 93 16.80 3.56 -4.06
CA VAL A 93 16.88 2.24 -4.70
C VAL A 93 16.98 1.19 -3.62
N SER A 94 16.33 0.04 -3.80
CA SER A 94 16.47 -1.08 -2.88
C SER A 94 17.93 -1.52 -2.76
N LEU A 95 18.36 -1.83 -1.55
CA LEU A 95 19.66 -2.46 -1.31
C LEU A 95 19.72 -3.80 -2.03
N SER A 96 20.88 -4.07 -2.61
CA SER A 96 21.25 -5.33 -3.26
C SER A 96 22.42 -5.92 -2.49
N GLU A 97 22.48 -7.24 -2.37
CA GLU A 97 23.61 -7.93 -1.73
C GLU A 97 24.84 -8.00 -2.64
N GLU A 98 24.65 -7.94 -3.96
CA GLU A 98 25.69 -8.28 -4.94
C GLU A 98 26.47 -7.05 -5.43
N ASN A 99 25.84 -5.88 -5.49
CA ASN A 99 26.42 -4.66 -6.04
C ASN A 99 25.91 -3.42 -5.31
N ASP A 100 26.73 -2.36 -5.27
CA ASP A 100 26.28 -1.04 -4.79
C ASP A 100 25.20 -0.51 -5.75
N PRO A 101 23.94 -0.34 -5.29
CA PRO A 101 22.85 0.13 -6.13
C PRO A 101 23.12 1.52 -6.71
N CYS A 102 23.92 2.36 -6.06
CA CYS A 102 24.22 3.70 -6.56
C CYS A 102 25.18 3.69 -7.74
N GLN A 103 26.08 2.71 -7.81
CA GLN A 103 26.96 2.53 -8.96
C GLN A 103 26.17 2.12 -10.20
N ILE A 104 25.18 1.23 -10.03
CA ILE A 104 24.28 0.80 -11.10
C ILE A 104 23.48 2.01 -11.63
N VAL A 105 22.96 2.86 -10.74
CA VAL A 105 22.24 4.09 -11.13
C VAL A 105 23.14 5.01 -11.95
N GLU A 106 24.39 5.21 -11.55
CA GLU A 106 25.32 6.06 -12.30
C GLU A 106 25.67 5.48 -13.67
N GLN A 107 25.82 4.15 -13.78
CA GLN A 107 26.01 3.48 -15.07
C GLN A 107 24.83 3.72 -16.02
N TYR A 108 23.61 3.56 -15.53
CA TYR A 108 22.41 3.88 -16.31
C TYR A 108 22.34 5.36 -16.70
N ARG A 109 22.72 6.27 -15.80
CA ARG A 109 22.78 7.71 -16.07
C ARG A 109 23.78 8.04 -17.18
N LEU A 110 24.93 7.36 -17.20
CA LEU A 110 25.96 7.53 -18.23
C LEU A 110 25.64 6.81 -19.54
N GLY A 111 24.49 6.11 -19.63
CA GLY A 111 24.08 5.38 -20.83
C GLY A 111 24.88 4.11 -21.08
N TYR A 112 25.55 3.57 -20.06
CA TYR A 112 26.25 2.29 -20.15
C TYR A 112 25.21 1.17 -20.00
N LEU A 113 24.68 0.71 -21.13
CA LEU A 113 23.81 -0.46 -21.18
C LEU A 113 24.66 -1.71 -20.91
N ILE A 114 24.21 -2.51 -19.93
CA ILE A 114 24.73 -3.86 -19.66
C ILE A 114 24.39 -4.77 -20.84
#